data_AF-A0A7S3T5N3-F1
#
_entry.id   AF-A0A7S3T5N3-F1
#
_cell.length_a   1.000
_cell.length_b   1.000
_cell.length_c   1.000
_cell.angle_alpha   90.00
_cell.angle_beta   90.00
_cell.angle_gamma   90.00
#
_symmetry.space_group_name_H-M   'P 1'
#
loop_
_entity.id
_entity.type
_entity.pdbx_description
1 polymer ?
#
loop_
_entity_poly.entity_id
_entity_poly.type
_entity_poly.pdbx_seq_one_letter_code
_entity_poly.pdbx_strand_id
1 'polypeptide(L)'
;STLTGEFSLSPTMLLRVLHEWEQVSLDEEQGKELFRSKGDIARVLAPMFCQPFFENPKAELETQVAYHTRYSLELLYDQGLIGPNGYTSGLASLVTMLFETEPANFLLARLLSTGLLHQYLQKESKKVKKGERRTHLTVKLVAVLSWLFYRRRLPSVIPSERKHRKKHHPSEFSPKLPPL
;
A
#
# COMPACT_ATOMS: atom_id res chain seq x y z
N SER A 1 6.92 -7.98 -29.88
CA SER A 1 7.22 -6.89 -28.93
C SER A 1 7.44 -7.51 -27.58
N THR A 2 8.67 -7.56 -27.08
CA THR A 2 8.99 -8.09 -25.75
C THR A 2 8.62 -7.03 -24.71
N LEU A 3 7.45 -7.20 -24.09
CA LEU A 3 7.06 -6.44 -22.91
C LEU A 3 8.07 -6.76 -21.80
N THR A 4 8.96 -5.81 -21.53
CA THR A 4 9.86 -5.85 -20.38
C THR A 4 9.27 -4.92 -19.33
N GLY A 5 8.62 -5.50 -18.34
CA GLY A 5 8.09 -4.81 -17.18
C GLY A 5 8.76 -5.33 -15.93
N GLU A 6 9.22 -4.45 -15.05
CA GLU A 6 9.65 -4.82 -13.71
C GLU A 6 8.39 -5.05 -12.86
N PHE A 7 7.94 -6.31 -12.80
CA PHE A 7 6.80 -6.67 -11.97
C PHE A 7 7.28 -6.99 -10.57
N SER A 8 7.29 -5.99 -9.69
CA SER A 8 7.65 -6.18 -8.29
C SER A 8 6.51 -6.92 -7.58
N LEU A 9 6.71 -8.20 -7.28
CA LEU A 9 5.84 -8.98 -6.40
C LEU A 9 5.82 -8.29 -5.03
N SER A 10 4.75 -7.58 -4.70
CA SER A 10 4.65 -6.84 -3.44
C SER A 10 3.68 -7.50 -2.45
N PRO A 11 3.82 -7.27 -1.13
CA PRO A 11 2.89 -7.81 -0.15
C PRO A 11 1.44 -7.36 -0.38
N THR A 12 1.21 -6.11 -0.82
CA THR A 12 -0.14 -5.64 -1.17
C THR A 12 -0.66 -6.32 -2.43
N MET A 13 0.20 -6.68 -3.38
CA MET A 13 -0.22 -7.49 -4.51
C MET A 13 -0.74 -8.86 -4.07
N LEU A 14 -0.04 -9.54 -3.16
CA LEU A 14 -0.52 -10.80 -2.58
C LEU A 14 -1.85 -10.63 -1.87
N LEU A 15 -2.02 -9.54 -1.12
CA LEU A 15 -3.28 -9.22 -0.45
C LEU A 15 -4.43 -8.99 -1.44
N ARG A 16 -4.15 -8.39 -2.60
CA ARG A 16 -5.12 -8.22 -3.70
C ARG A 16 -5.55 -9.54 -4.30
N VAL A 17 -4.59 -10.40 -4.65
CA VAL A 17 -4.90 -11.72 -5.22
C VAL A 17 -5.67 -12.56 -4.20
N LEU A 18 -5.31 -12.49 -2.91
CA LEU A 18 -6.06 -13.12 -1.84
C LEU A 18 -7.51 -12.60 -1.79
N HIS A 19 -7.71 -11.28 -1.89
CA HIS A 19 -9.05 -10.70 -1.90
C HIS A 19 -9.91 -11.19 -3.07
N GLU A 20 -9.35 -11.26 -4.28
CA GLU A 20 -10.06 -11.80 -5.44
C GLU A 20 -10.35 -13.29 -5.29
N TRP A 21 -9.38 -14.07 -4.79
CA TRP A 21 -9.57 -15.50 -4.55
C TRP A 21 -10.64 -15.76 -3.48
N GLU A 22 -10.74 -14.91 -2.47
CA GLU A 22 -11.83 -14.96 -1.47
C GLU A 22 -13.20 -14.78 -2.11
N GLN A 23 -13.38 -13.78 -2.97
CA GLN A 23 -14.66 -13.55 -3.66
C GLN A 23 -15.07 -14.78 -4.47
N VAL A 24 -14.16 -15.29 -5.31
CA VAL A 24 -14.42 -16.48 -6.13
C VAL A 24 -14.79 -17.69 -5.29
N SER A 25 -14.04 -17.93 -4.20
CA SER A 25 -14.32 -19.09 -3.34
C SER A 25 -15.64 -18.96 -2.58
N LEU A 26 -16.02 -17.74 -2.15
CA LEU A 26 -17.28 -17.51 -1.45
C LEU A 26 -18.46 -17.70 -2.40
N ASP A 27 -18.33 -17.30 -3.66
CA ASP A 27 -19.34 -17.54 -4.70
C ASP A 27 -19.54 -19.05 -4.93
N GLU A 28 -18.45 -19.84 -4.97
CA GLU A 28 -18.52 -21.30 -5.12
C GLU A 28 -19.16 -21.99 -3.90
N GLU A 29 -18.83 -21.55 -2.68
CA GLU A 29 -19.29 -22.15 -1.43
C GLU A 29 -20.61 -21.56 -0.90
N GLN A 30 -21.35 -20.81 -1.72
CA GLN A 30 -22.62 -20.17 -1.36
C GLN A 30 -22.52 -19.27 -0.10
N GLY A 31 -21.40 -18.57 0.04
CA GLY A 31 -21.12 -17.65 1.14
C GLY A 31 -20.64 -18.32 2.44
N LYS A 32 -20.29 -19.62 2.42
CA LYS A 32 -19.71 -20.29 3.60
C LYS A 32 -18.20 -20.06 3.66
N GLU A 33 -17.74 -19.50 4.78
CA GLU A 33 -16.31 -19.39 5.05
C GLU A 33 -15.73 -20.75 5.48
N LEU A 34 -14.76 -21.25 4.70
CA LEU A 34 -13.99 -22.45 5.02
C LEU A 34 -12.64 -22.05 5.61
N PHE A 35 -12.23 -22.70 6.68
CA PHE A 35 -10.93 -22.41 7.30
C PHE A 35 -9.77 -22.64 6.32
N ARG A 36 -8.88 -21.65 6.17
CA ARG A 36 -7.70 -21.73 5.30
C ARG A 36 -6.43 -21.59 6.12
N SER A 37 -5.54 -22.58 6.06
CA SER A 37 -4.24 -22.46 6.71
C SER A 37 -3.30 -21.57 5.88
N LYS A 38 -2.28 -20.97 6.51
CA LYS A 38 -1.21 -20.22 5.81
C LYS A 38 -0.57 -21.05 4.68
N GLY A 39 -0.40 -22.35 4.89
CA GLY A 39 0.17 -23.27 3.92
C GLY A 39 -0.72 -23.47 2.70
N ASP A 40 -2.03 -23.53 2.89
CA ASP A 40 -2.99 -23.67 1.79
C ASP A 40 -3.06 -22.40 0.95
N ILE A 41 -3.07 -21.23 1.61
CA ILE A 41 -2.98 -19.94 0.91
C ILE A 41 -1.69 -19.86 0.09
N ALA A 42 -0.55 -20.21 0.68
CA ALA A 42 0.74 -20.19 -0.02
C ALA A 42 0.77 -21.15 -1.22
N ARG A 43 0.19 -22.36 -1.07
CA ARG A 43 0.12 -23.38 -2.12
C ARG A 43 -0.70 -22.92 -3.32
N VAL A 44 -1.77 -22.15 -3.08
CA VAL A 44 -2.63 -21.61 -4.16
C VAL A 44 -2.00 -20.37 -4.80
N LEU A 45 -1.49 -19.43 -3.99
CA LEU A 45 -1.03 -18.14 -4.49
C LEU A 45 0.36 -18.20 -5.13
N ALA A 46 1.33 -18.93 -4.57
CA ALA A 46 2.70 -18.91 -5.09
C ALA A 46 2.82 -19.36 -6.57
N PRO A 47 2.13 -20.43 -7.03
CA PRO A 47 2.19 -20.84 -8.43
C PRO A 47 1.61 -19.81 -9.42
N MET A 48 0.70 -18.94 -8.98
CA MET A 48 0.15 -17.87 -9.84
C MET A 48 1.23 -16.87 -10.27
N PHE A 49 2.23 -16.65 -9.40
CA PHE A 49 3.35 -15.75 -9.68
C PHE A 49 4.55 -16.45 -10.34
N CYS A 50 4.46 -17.76 -10.58
CA CYS A 50 5.47 -18.54 -11.30
C CYS A 50 5.11 -18.76 -12.79
N GLN A 51 3.99 -18.19 -13.25
CA GLN A 51 3.53 -18.33 -14.64
C GLN A 51 4.51 -17.70 -15.66
N PRO A 52 4.55 -18.18 -16.92
CA PRO A 52 5.57 -17.80 -17.92
C PRO A 52 5.65 -16.31 -18.28
N PHE A 53 4.68 -15.50 -17.85
CA PHE A 53 4.80 -14.03 -17.88
C PHE A 53 5.97 -13.50 -17.03
N PHE A 54 6.53 -14.31 -16.12
CA PHE A 54 7.54 -13.93 -15.14
C PHE A 54 8.93 -14.58 -15.38
N GLU A 55 9.18 -15.13 -16.56
CA GLU A 55 10.42 -15.86 -16.86
C GLU A 55 11.69 -15.02 -16.64
N ASN A 56 12.58 -15.55 -15.79
CA ASN A 56 13.96 -15.07 -15.66
C ASN A 56 14.93 -16.25 -15.85
N PRO A 57 15.72 -16.29 -16.93
CA PRO A 57 16.57 -17.45 -17.26
C PRO A 57 17.75 -17.67 -16.29
N LYS A 58 17.95 -16.77 -15.32
CA LYS A 58 19.10 -16.79 -14.39
C LYS A 58 18.72 -17.09 -12.94
N ALA A 59 17.44 -17.12 -12.60
CA ALA A 59 16.98 -17.24 -11.23
C ALA A 59 16.13 -18.49 -11.05
N GLU A 60 16.28 -19.19 -9.91
CA GLU A 60 15.28 -20.15 -9.43
C GLU A 60 14.01 -19.38 -9.04
N LEU A 61 13.24 -18.99 -10.04
CA LEU A 61 12.06 -18.14 -9.88
C LEU A 61 11.05 -18.76 -8.92
N GLU A 62 10.79 -20.06 -9.06
CA GLU A 62 9.86 -20.80 -8.21
C GLU A 62 10.25 -20.75 -6.73
N THR A 63 11.53 -21.01 -6.43
CA THR A 63 12.07 -20.97 -5.07
C THR A 63 11.95 -19.55 -4.48
N GLN A 64 12.32 -18.52 -5.25
CA GLN A 64 12.26 -17.13 -4.79
C GLN A 64 10.83 -16.65 -4.56
N VAL A 65 9.91 -16.98 -5.46
CA VAL A 65 8.48 -16.68 -5.33
C VAL A 65 7.89 -17.39 -4.13
N ALA A 66 8.21 -18.67 -3.91
CA ALA A 66 7.72 -19.42 -2.75
C ALA A 66 8.19 -18.77 -1.43
N TYR A 67 9.47 -18.38 -1.33
CA TYR A 67 9.98 -17.68 -0.15
C TYR A 67 9.35 -16.31 0.03
N HIS A 68 9.21 -15.52 -1.05
CA HIS A 68 8.59 -14.21 -0.98
C HIS A 68 7.12 -14.29 -0.56
N THR A 69 6.35 -15.22 -1.13
CA THR A 69 4.95 -15.45 -0.77
C THR A 69 4.82 -15.85 0.69
N ARG A 70 5.68 -16.77 1.17
CA ARG A 70 5.67 -17.15 2.58
C ARG A 70 5.98 -15.96 3.49
N TYR A 71 7.04 -15.21 3.21
CA TYR A 71 7.41 -14.02 3.97
C TYR A 71 6.27 -12.99 4.00
N SER A 72 5.68 -12.71 2.84
CA SER A 72 4.62 -11.74 2.71
C SER A 72 3.35 -12.17 3.43
N LEU A 73 2.99 -13.45 3.38
CA LEU A 73 1.86 -13.97 4.16
C LEU A 73 2.11 -13.77 5.66
N GLU A 74 3.29 -14.14 6.17
CA GLU A 74 3.61 -13.90 7.59
C GLU A 74 3.51 -12.42 7.96
N LEU A 75 4.05 -11.53 7.13
CA LEU A 75 3.93 -10.09 7.32
C LEU A 75 2.45 -9.63 7.38
N LEU A 76 1.60 -10.11 6.46
CA LEU A 76 0.19 -9.74 6.39
C LEU A 76 -0.61 -10.25 7.60
N TYR A 77 -0.30 -11.45 8.10
CA TYR A 77 -0.85 -11.97 9.35
C TYR A 77 -0.41 -11.13 10.56
N ASP A 78 0.89 -10.80 10.65
CA ASP A 78 1.45 -10.01 11.75
C ASP A 78 0.88 -8.58 11.80
N GLN A 79 0.57 -8.00 10.64
CA GLN A 79 -0.12 -6.70 10.57
C GLN A 79 -1.64 -6.81 10.83
N GLY A 80 -2.19 -8.02 11.03
CA GLY A 80 -3.62 -8.25 11.24
C GLY A 80 -4.48 -7.95 10.01
N LEU A 81 -3.90 -8.07 8.81
CA LEU A 81 -4.61 -7.90 7.54
C LEU A 81 -5.23 -9.22 7.05
N ILE A 82 -4.70 -10.35 7.52
CA ILE A 82 -5.30 -11.68 7.34
C ILE A 82 -5.69 -12.20 8.72
N GLY A 83 -6.96 -12.62 8.84
CA GLY A 83 -7.54 -13.18 10.05
C GLY A 83 -7.08 -14.62 10.30
N PRO A 84 -7.35 -15.17 11.50
CA PRO A 84 -6.97 -16.55 11.85
C PRO A 84 -7.69 -17.61 11.00
N ASN A 85 -8.84 -17.28 10.40
CA ASN A 85 -9.58 -18.12 9.44
C ASN A 85 -8.95 -18.12 8.04
N GLY A 86 -7.93 -17.29 7.79
CA GLY A 86 -7.26 -17.15 6.51
C GLY A 86 -7.95 -16.23 5.51
N TYR A 87 -8.91 -15.42 5.97
CA TYR A 87 -9.58 -14.39 5.17
C TYR A 87 -9.04 -12.99 5.45
N THR A 88 -9.16 -12.07 4.49
CA THR A 88 -8.82 -10.67 4.67
C THR A 88 -9.67 -10.06 5.79
N SER A 89 -9.05 -9.20 6.61
CA SER A 89 -9.73 -8.63 7.78
C SER A 89 -9.27 -7.20 8.10
N GLY A 90 -10.05 -6.53 8.94
CA GLY A 90 -9.72 -5.20 9.46
C GLY A 90 -9.51 -4.16 8.36
N LEU A 91 -8.29 -3.64 8.25
CA LEU A 91 -7.92 -2.59 7.30
C LEU A 91 -7.38 -3.12 5.96
N ALA A 92 -7.52 -4.42 5.68
CA ALA A 92 -7.02 -5.03 4.44
C ALA A 92 -7.51 -4.32 3.18
N SER A 93 -8.81 -4.01 3.08
CA SER A 93 -9.37 -3.27 1.94
C SER A 93 -8.73 -1.88 1.76
N LEU A 94 -8.50 -1.15 2.85
CA LEU A 94 -7.86 0.16 2.80
C LEU A 94 -6.40 0.06 2.34
N VAL A 95 -5.64 -0.91 2.85
CA VAL A 95 -4.25 -1.15 2.45
C VAL A 95 -4.16 -1.50 0.96
N THR A 96 -5.08 -2.37 0.50
CA THR A 96 -5.22 -2.77 -0.90
C THR A 96 -5.50 -1.59 -1.82
N MET A 97 -6.41 -0.68 -1.45
CA MET A 97 -6.70 0.51 -2.26
C MET A 97 -5.52 1.49 -2.34
N LEU A 98 -4.61 1.47 -1.36
CA LEU A 98 -3.44 2.35 -1.28
C LEU A 98 -2.15 1.68 -1.78
N PHE A 99 -2.25 0.63 -2.61
CA PHE A 99 -1.11 -0.19 -3.05
C PHE A 99 0.04 0.62 -3.69
N GLU A 100 -0.26 1.70 -4.41
CA GLU A 100 0.75 2.56 -5.05
C GLU A 100 1.68 3.27 -4.03
N THR A 101 1.27 3.31 -2.77
CA THR A 101 1.98 4.05 -1.72
C THR A 101 2.75 3.13 -0.78
N GLU A 102 3.00 1.87 -1.14
CA GLU A 102 3.86 0.99 -0.35
C GLU A 102 5.24 1.62 -0.07
N PRO A 103 5.77 1.54 1.17
CA PRO A 103 5.21 0.86 2.36
C PRO A 103 4.34 1.76 3.26
N ALA A 104 4.01 2.99 2.84
CA ALA A 104 3.27 3.96 3.65
C ALA A 104 1.82 3.53 3.92
N ASN A 105 1.21 2.74 3.04
CA ASN A 105 -0.10 2.13 3.25
C ASN A 105 -0.14 1.23 4.52
N PHE A 106 0.86 0.37 4.72
CA PHE A 106 0.98 -0.45 5.93
C PHE A 106 1.21 0.40 7.19
N LEU A 107 2.03 1.45 7.05
CA LEU A 107 2.32 2.40 8.13
C LEU A 107 1.03 3.12 8.57
N LEU A 108 0.21 3.58 7.63
CA LEU A 108 -1.10 4.15 7.92
C LEU A 108 -2.00 3.13 8.62
N ALA A 109 -2.11 1.91 8.08
CA ALA A 109 -2.95 0.88 8.67
C ALA A 109 -2.55 0.60 10.12
N ARG A 110 -1.25 0.53 10.41
CA ARG A 110 -0.74 0.35 11.78
C ARG A 110 -1.04 1.55 12.68
N LEU A 111 -0.90 2.78 12.19
CA LEU A 111 -1.23 3.98 12.96
C LEU A 111 -2.73 4.06 13.32
N LEU A 112 -3.58 3.55 12.43
CA LEU A 112 -5.03 3.47 12.64
C LEU A 112 -5.38 2.33 13.61
N SER A 113 -4.87 1.11 13.39
CA SER A 113 -5.21 -0.07 14.20
C SER A 113 -4.71 0.05 15.66
N THR A 114 -3.55 0.68 15.87
CA THR A 114 -3.00 0.93 17.21
C THR A 114 -3.65 2.11 17.93
N GLY A 115 -4.45 2.92 17.22
CA GLY A 115 -5.00 4.17 17.75
C GLY A 115 -3.95 5.27 18.00
N LEU A 116 -2.68 5.08 17.61
CA LEU A 116 -1.62 6.07 17.79
C LEU A 116 -1.95 7.39 17.08
N LEU A 117 -2.54 7.32 15.88
CA LEU A 117 -2.98 8.53 15.17
C LEU A 117 -4.05 9.29 15.98
N HIS A 118 -5.00 8.57 16.57
CA HIS A 118 -6.04 9.15 17.41
C HIS A 118 -5.45 9.83 18.65
N GLN A 119 -4.52 9.16 19.35
CA GLN A 119 -3.84 9.72 20.52
C GLN A 119 -3.03 10.98 20.16
N TYR A 120 -2.35 10.98 19.02
CA TYR A 120 -1.63 12.16 18.53
C TYR A 120 -2.60 13.33 18.28
N LEU A 121 -3.71 13.09 17.58
CA LEU A 121 -4.72 14.12 17.31
C LEU A 121 -5.35 14.64 18.60
N GLN A 122 -5.62 13.78 19.58
CA GLN A 122 -6.17 14.19 20.88
C GLN A 122 -5.18 15.04 21.70
N LYS A 123 -3.87 14.79 21.57
CA LYS A 123 -2.83 15.65 22.18
C LYS A 123 -2.73 17.00 21.48
N GLU A 124 -2.82 17.00 20.15
CA GLU A 124 -2.73 18.22 19.35
C GLU A 124 -4.00 19.08 19.41
N SER A 125 -5.18 18.50 19.66
CA SER A 125 -6.44 19.24 19.81
C SER A 125 -6.39 20.26 20.94
N LYS A 126 -5.68 19.94 22.03
CA LYS A 126 -5.46 20.84 23.18
C LYS A 126 -4.62 22.08 22.82
N LYS A 127 -3.87 22.04 21.72
CA LYS A 127 -2.98 23.11 21.26
C LYS A 127 -3.62 23.95 20.13
N VAL A 128 -4.85 23.67 19.74
CA VAL A 128 -5.55 24.38 18.66
C VAL A 128 -5.96 25.77 19.14
N LYS A 129 -5.52 26.82 18.45
CA LYS A 129 -5.97 28.20 18.70
C LYS A 129 -7.11 28.53 17.74
N LYS A 130 -8.26 28.95 18.28
CA LYS A 130 -9.40 29.39 17.45
C LYS A 130 -8.95 30.60 16.61
N GLY A 131 -9.15 30.53 15.28
CA GLY A 131 -8.79 31.58 14.33
C GLY A 131 -7.50 31.34 13.53
N GLU A 132 -6.60 30.46 13.96
CA GLU A 132 -5.35 30.16 13.24
C GLU A 132 -5.44 28.89 12.40
N ARG A 133 -5.55 29.03 11.07
CA ARG A 133 -5.64 27.89 10.12
C ARG A 133 -4.49 26.88 10.27
N ARG A 134 -3.26 27.33 10.55
CA ARG A 134 -2.09 26.45 10.71
C ARG A 134 -2.18 25.54 11.94
N THR A 135 -2.91 25.95 12.97
CA THR A 135 -3.07 25.14 14.18
C THR A 135 -4.23 24.17 14.07
N HIS A 136 -5.07 24.29 13.05
CA HIS A 136 -6.24 23.46 12.86
C HIS A 136 -5.86 21.98 12.71
N LEU A 137 -6.62 21.11 13.37
CA LEU A 137 -6.31 19.68 13.46
C LEU A 137 -6.23 19.00 12.08
N THR A 138 -7.15 19.36 11.18
CA THR A 138 -7.15 18.82 9.81
C THR A 138 -5.91 19.20 9.03
N VAL A 139 -5.37 20.41 9.22
CA VAL A 139 -4.14 20.85 8.55
C VAL A 139 -2.93 20.06 9.05
N LYS A 140 -2.87 19.78 10.36
CA LYS A 140 -1.83 18.91 10.94
C LYS A 140 -1.95 17.47 10.46
N LEU A 141 -3.16 16.92 10.41
CA LEU A 141 -3.40 15.58 9.89
C LEU A 141 -2.98 15.48 8.41
N VAL A 142 -3.40 16.44 7.58
CA VAL A 142 -3.02 16.49 6.17
C VAL A 142 -1.50 16.60 6.02
N ALA A 143 -0.81 17.37 6.87
CA ALA A 143 0.65 17.45 6.84
C ALA A 143 1.32 16.10 7.14
N VAL A 144 0.82 15.36 8.13
CA VAL A 144 1.31 14.01 8.47
C VAL A 144 1.06 13.04 7.31
N LEU A 145 -0.16 13.00 6.77
CA LEU A 145 -0.51 12.13 5.64
C LEU A 145 0.31 12.48 4.39
N SER A 146 0.50 13.78 4.12
CA SER A 146 1.33 14.25 3.00
C SER A 146 2.79 13.80 3.15
N TRP A 147 3.32 13.87 4.38
CA TRP A 147 4.66 13.39 4.67
C TRP A 147 4.79 11.87 4.53
N LEU A 148 3.76 11.11 4.90
CA LEU A 148 3.74 9.64 4.79
C LEU A 148 3.67 9.18 3.33
N PHE A 149 2.69 9.69 2.57
CA PHE A 149 2.40 9.20 1.22
C PHE A 149 3.25 9.84 0.13
N TYR A 150 3.64 11.09 0.31
CA TYR A 150 4.34 11.86 -0.73
C TYR A 150 5.69 12.36 -0.23
N ARG A 151 6.43 11.51 0.50
CA ARG A 151 7.76 11.85 1.01
C ARG A 151 8.74 12.11 -0.14
N ARG A 152 8.78 13.35 -0.62
CA ARG A 152 9.83 13.82 -1.53
C ARG A 152 11.06 14.12 -0.70
N ARG A 153 12.15 13.40 -0.96
CA ARG A 153 13.46 13.79 -0.43
C ARG A 153 13.81 15.13 -1.04
N LEU A 154 13.80 16.19 -0.22
CA LEU A 154 14.36 17.45 -0.64
C LEU A 154 15.88 17.25 -0.81
N PRO A 155 16.50 17.85 -1.84
CA PRO A 155 17.95 17.80 -1.98
C PRO A 155 18.60 18.35 -0.71
N SER A 156 19.70 17.72 -0.26
CA SER A 156 20.45 18.13 0.94
C SER A 156 20.95 19.57 0.86
N VAL A 157 21.18 20.05 -0.37
CA VAL A 157 21.48 21.44 -0.68
C VAL A 157 20.22 22.07 -1.26
N ILE A 158 19.55 22.90 -0.46
CA ILE A 158 18.51 23.80 -0.97
C ILE A 158 19.27 24.90 -1.72
N PRO A 159 19.07 25.07 -3.05
CA PRO A 159 19.73 26.14 -3.78
C PRO A 159 19.40 27.48 -3.11
N SER A 160 20.42 28.26 -2.74
CA SER A 160 20.25 29.59 -2.12
C SER A 160 19.45 30.52 -3.04
N GLU A 161 19.58 30.31 -4.35
CA GLU A 161 18.78 30.96 -5.37
C GLU A 161 17.43 30.25 -5.55
N ARG A 162 16.40 30.76 -4.87
CA ARG A 162 15.02 30.50 -5.30
C ARG A 162 14.81 31.22 -6.63
N LYS A 163 15.04 30.52 -7.76
CA LYS A 163 14.64 31.04 -9.08
C LYS A 163 13.15 31.37 -9.02
N HIS A 164 12.80 32.64 -9.22
CA HIS A 164 11.42 33.07 -9.28
C HIS A 164 10.69 32.23 -10.34
N ARG A 165 9.60 31.58 -9.93
CA ARG A 165 8.76 30.78 -10.83
C ARG A 165 8.19 31.72 -11.89
N LYS A 166 8.72 31.68 -13.13
CA LYS A 166 8.19 32.49 -14.23
C LYS A 166 6.79 32.00 -14.54
N LYS A 167 5.84 32.93 -14.65
CA LYS A 167 4.38 32.70 -14.76
C LYS A 167 3.95 31.80 -15.92
N HIS A 168 4.86 31.52 -16.87
CA HIS A 168 4.57 30.94 -18.19
C HIS A 168 5.17 29.53 -18.39
N HIS A 169 5.91 28.97 -17.42
CA HIS A 169 6.38 27.59 -17.56
C HIS A 169 5.27 26.62 -17.12
N PRO A 170 4.80 25.74 -18.01
CA PRO A 170 4.02 24.58 -17.60
C PRO A 170 4.94 23.67 -16.77
N SER A 171 4.39 22.96 -15.78
CA SER A 171 5.11 21.81 -15.22
C SER A 171 5.39 20.86 -16.36
N GLU A 172 6.66 20.73 -16.78
CA GLU A 172 7.10 20.06 -18.01
C GLU A 172 6.62 18.60 -18.21
N PHE A 173 5.90 18.00 -17.26
CA PHE A 173 5.41 16.62 -17.36
C PHE A 173 3.97 16.40 -16.85
N SER A 174 3.07 17.38 -16.95
CA SER A 174 1.63 17.08 -16.79
C SER A 174 0.96 16.89 -18.15
N PRO A 175 0.56 15.68 -18.55
CA PRO A 175 -0.19 15.49 -19.79
C PRO A 175 -1.52 16.25 -19.68
N LYS A 176 -1.83 17.05 -20.70
CA LYS A 176 -3.13 17.72 -20.81
C LYS A 176 -4.19 16.64 -21.00
N LEU A 177 -5.12 16.52 -20.06
CA LEU A 177 -6.34 15.74 -20.27
C LEU A 177 -7.19 16.44 -21.36
N PRO A 178 -7.80 15.69 -22.28
CA PRO A 178 -8.70 16.27 -23.27
C PRO A 178 -9.92 16.90 -22.56
N PRO A 179 -10.45 18.01 -23.10
CA PRO A 179 -11.68 18.60 -22.60
C PRO A 179 -12.86 17.64 -22.84
N LEU A 180 -13.82 17.63 -21.90
CA LEU A 180 -15.12 16.98 -22.07
C LEU A 180 -15.88 17.57 -23.25
#